data_AF-A0A1G6EE07-F1
#
_entry.id   AF-A0A1G6EE07-F1
#
_cell.length_a   1.000
_cell.length_b   1.000
_cell.length_c   1.000
_cell.angle_alpha   90.00
_cell.angle_beta   90.00
_cell.angle_gamma   90.00
#
_symmetry.space_group_name_H-M   'P 1'
#
loop_
_entity.id
_entity.type
_entity.pdbx_description
1 polymer ?
#
loop_
_entity_poly.entity_id
_entity_poly.type
_entity_poly.pdbx_seq_one_letter_code
_entity_poly.pdbx_strand_id
1 'polypeptide(L)'
;MRRNCDAYSGQTGLTLVELLIVLLIVSLGWFTLLPRLDPTGPRRADVPLHELNVFLDQVRHAAFLSGRFQEVRLDHVQGRIVWNDASHSMHQPVTRCTINASPCPRSEALLRIYPAGYMDPLVLVFANGEQWKTSELDVRLLASERR
;
A
#
# COMPACT_ATOMS: atom_id res chain seq x y z
N MET A 1 62.36 -47.88 -30.10
CA MET A 1 60.96 -48.38 -30.08
C MET A 1 60.15 -47.54 -29.11
N ARG A 2 58.92 -47.19 -29.49
CA ARG A 2 58.08 -46.10 -28.99
C ARG A 2 57.75 -46.18 -27.49
N ARG A 3 57.84 -45.04 -26.80
CA ARG A 3 57.09 -44.79 -25.55
C ARG A 3 55.69 -44.32 -25.96
N ASN A 4 54.67 -45.14 -25.69
CA ASN A 4 53.29 -44.67 -25.72
C ASN A 4 53.04 -43.93 -24.41
N CYS A 5 52.90 -42.61 -24.49
CA CYS A 5 52.29 -41.81 -23.44
C CYS A 5 50.78 -41.80 -23.73
N ASP A 6 50.05 -42.74 -23.15
CA ASP A 6 48.59 -42.65 -23.13
C ASP A 6 48.20 -41.62 -22.08
N ALA A 7 47.66 -40.51 -22.57
CA ALA A 7 47.02 -39.49 -21.77
C ALA A 7 45.80 -40.09 -21.08
N TYR A 8 45.85 -40.23 -19.76
CA TYR A 8 44.66 -40.48 -18.95
C TYR A 8 43.84 -39.18 -18.90
N SER A 9 42.93 -39.03 -19.85
CA SER A 9 41.84 -38.06 -19.76
C SER A 9 40.97 -38.44 -18.56
N GLY A 10 41.14 -37.73 -17.45
CA GLY A 10 40.25 -37.83 -16.30
C GLY A 10 38.84 -37.40 -16.72
N GLN A 11 37.99 -38.39 -17.01
CA GLN A 11 36.54 -38.18 -17.07
C GLN A 11 36.07 -37.92 -15.62
N THR A 12 36.03 -36.65 -15.24
CA THR A 12 35.40 -36.21 -14.00
C THR A 12 33.89 -36.32 -14.18
N GLY A 13 33.35 -37.52 -14.00
CA GLY A 13 31.91 -37.74 -13.92
C GLY A 13 31.39 -37.09 -12.64
N LEU A 14 30.45 -36.15 -12.79
CA LEU A 14 29.73 -35.55 -11.67
C LEU A 14 29.16 -36.66 -10.80
N THR A 15 29.58 -36.69 -9.53
CA THR A 15 29.03 -37.67 -8.60
C THR A 15 27.57 -37.33 -8.31
N LEU A 16 26.73 -38.34 -8.01
CA LEU A 16 25.32 -38.13 -7.68
C LEU A 16 25.12 -37.10 -6.55
N VAL A 17 26.04 -37.10 -5.59
CA VAL A 17 26.07 -36.15 -4.47
C VAL A 17 26.31 -34.72 -4.95
N GLU A 18 27.24 -34.52 -5.89
CA GLU A 18 27.55 -33.22 -6.47
C GLU A 18 26.34 -32.67 -7.24
N LEU A 19 25.64 -33.53 -8.00
CA LEU A 19 24.40 -33.17 -8.69
C LEU A 19 23.28 -32.74 -7.71
N LEU A 20 23.15 -33.44 -6.59
CA LEU A 20 22.20 -33.10 -5.52
C LEU A 20 22.51 -31.75 -4.88
N ILE A 21 23.79 -31.47 -4.63
CA ILE A 21 24.24 -30.19 -4.06
C ILE A 21 23.97 -29.06 -5.05
N VAL A 22 24.26 -29.25 -6.34
CA VAL A 22 23.97 -28.23 -7.37
C VAL A 22 22.46 -27.95 -7.45
N LEU A 23 21.62 -29.00 -7.46
CA LEU A 23 20.16 -28.85 -7.45
C LEU A 23 19.65 -28.11 -6.20
N LEU A 24 20.21 -28.42 -5.03
CA LEU A 24 19.88 -27.74 -3.78
C LEU A 24 20.24 -26.25 -3.84
N ILE A 25 21.45 -25.91 -4.30
CA ILE A 25 21.89 -24.51 -4.40
C ILE A 25 21.05 -23.74 -5.41
N VAL A 26 20.75 -24.34 -6.57
CA VAL A 26 19.90 -23.71 -7.60
C VAL A 26 18.48 -23.47 -7.09
N SER A 27 17.90 -24.43 -6.36
CA SER A 27 16.55 -24.26 -5.78
C SER A 27 16.49 -23.19 -4.69
N LEU A 28 17.50 -23.13 -3.80
CA LEU A 28 17.61 -22.07 -2.80
C LEU A 28 17.84 -20.70 -3.46
N GLY A 29 18.73 -20.63 -4.46
CA GLY A 29 19.00 -19.41 -5.22
C GLY A 29 17.75 -18.89 -5.93
N TRP A 30 17.01 -19.77 -6.59
CA TRP A 30 15.75 -19.41 -7.26
C TRP A 30 14.71 -18.86 -6.27
N PHE A 31 14.60 -19.45 -5.08
CA PHE A 31 13.71 -18.94 -4.02
C PHE A 31 14.14 -17.56 -3.48
N THR A 32 15.45 -17.27 -3.42
CA THR A 32 15.94 -15.95 -3.02
C THR A 32 15.83 -14.89 -4.13
N LEU A 33 15.79 -15.31 -5.39
CA LEU A 33 15.67 -14.44 -6.57
C LEU A 33 14.22 -14.17 -6.96
N LEU A 34 13.25 -14.91 -6.41
CA LEU A 34 11.85 -14.52 -6.56
C LEU A 34 11.69 -13.14 -5.89
N PRO A 35 11.33 -12.08 -6.65
CA PRO A 35 10.93 -10.83 -6.02
C PRO A 35 9.85 -11.18 -5.02
N ARG A 36 9.95 -10.63 -3.79
CA ARG A 36 8.97 -10.85 -2.74
C ARG A 36 7.59 -10.55 -3.32
N LEU A 37 6.89 -11.60 -3.75
CA LEU A 37 5.48 -11.59 -4.07
C LEU A 37 4.83 -11.44 -2.71
N ASP A 38 4.81 -10.21 -2.20
CA ASP A 38 3.93 -9.84 -1.13
C ASP A 38 2.54 -9.75 -1.75
N PRO A 39 1.69 -10.79 -1.63
CA PRO A 39 0.36 -10.77 -2.20
C PRO A 39 -0.57 -9.83 -1.40
N THR A 40 -0.06 -9.26 -0.30
CA THR A 40 -0.78 -8.33 0.58
C THR A 40 -0.33 -6.88 0.39
N GLY A 41 0.73 -6.64 -0.40
CA GLY A 41 1.14 -5.30 -0.78
C GLY A 41 0.10 -4.62 -1.68
N PRO A 42 -0.09 -3.29 -1.55
CA PRO A 42 -1.03 -2.58 -2.41
C PRO A 42 -0.64 -2.75 -3.88
N ARG A 43 -1.63 -2.99 -4.75
CA ARG A 43 -1.36 -2.93 -6.20
C ARG A 43 -0.86 -1.52 -6.52
N ARG A 44 -0.04 -1.37 -7.56
CA ARG A 44 0.57 -0.07 -7.92
C ARG A 44 -0.46 1.07 -8.07
N ALA A 45 -1.70 0.74 -8.44
CA ALA A 45 -2.83 1.67 -8.52
C ALA A 45 -3.41 2.09 -7.16
N ASP A 46 -3.24 1.26 -6.11
CA ASP A 46 -3.78 1.47 -4.77
C ASP A 46 -2.79 2.19 -3.83
N VAL A 47 -1.56 2.46 -4.29
CA VAL A 47 -0.51 3.10 -3.48
C VAL A 47 -0.98 4.44 -2.89
N PRO A 48 -1.62 5.36 -3.66
CA PRO A 48 -2.09 6.62 -3.07
C PRO A 48 -3.17 6.44 -2.00
N LEU A 49 -4.07 5.49 -2.21
CA LEU A 49 -5.12 5.17 -1.23
C LEU A 49 -4.51 4.55 0.03
N HIS A 50 -3.50 3.69 -0.13
CA HIS A 50 -2.79 3.09 0.99
C HIS A 50 -2.06 4.15 1.82
N GLU A 51 -1.32 5.07 1.19
CA GLU A 51 -0.63 6.15 1.90
C GLU A 51 -1.60 7.05 2.68
N LEU A 52 -2.74 7.40 2.06
CA LEU A 52 -3.78 8.16 2.75
C LEU A 52 -4.37 7.38 3.93
N ASN A 53 -4.58 6.06 3.78
CA ASN A 53 -5.05 5.22 4.88
C ASN A 53 -4.03 5.10 6.01
N VAL A 54 -2.73 5.06 5.71
CA VAL A 54 -1.67 5.13 6.73
C VAL A 54 -1.70 6.46 7.48
N PHE A 55 -1.88 7.57 6.75
CA PHE A 55 -2.06 8.89 7.37
C PHE A 55 -3.28 8.91 8.31
N LEU A 56 -4.44 8.43 7.85
CA LEU A 56 -5.65 8.34 8.66
C LEU A 56 -5.50 7.43 9.89
N ASP A 57 -4.73 6.34 9.77
CA ASP A 57 -4.44 5.45 10.90
C ASP A 57 -3.60 6.14 11.98
N GLN A 58 -2.66 7.01 11.60
CA GLN A 58 -1.91 7.83 12.55
C GLN A 58 -2.84 8.79 13.31
N VAL A 59 -3.79 9.41 12.62
CA VAL A 59 -4.78 10.28 13.26
C VAL A 59 -5.69 9.49 14.20
N ARG A 60 -6.14 8.29 13.78
CA ARG A 60 -6.91 7.36 14.62
C ARG A 60 -6.14 7.00 15.89
N HIS A 61 -4.86 6.68 15.76
CA HIS A 61 -4.01 6.35 16.90
C HIS A 61 -3.92 7.53 17.89
N ALA A 62 -3.77 8.76 17.39
CA ALA A 62 -3.79 9.96 18.23
C ALA A 62 -5.16 10.20 18.91
N ALA A 63 -6.27 9.94 18.21
CA ALA A 63 -7.62 10.01 18.79
C ALA A 63 -7.79 9.01 19.95
N PHE A 64 -7.30 7.79 19.74
CA PHE A 64 -7.31 6.74 20.77
C PHE A 64 -6.49 7.15 22.00
N LEU A 65 -5.24 7.59 21.80
CA LEU A 65 -4.35 7.99 22.90
C LEU A 65 -4.87 9.18 23.70
N SER A 66 -5.47 10.17 23.01
CA SER A 66 -5.99 11.37 23.67
C SER A 66 -7.37 11.18 24.30
N GLY A 67 -8.09 10.12 23.95
CA GLY A 67 -9.50 9.93 24.32
C GLY A 67 -10.44 11.01 23.75
N ARG A 68 -9.97 11.81 22.78
CA ARG A 68 -10.71 12.89 22.14
C ARG A 68 -10.72 12.72 20.64
N PHE A 69 -11.75 13.23 19.99
CA PHE A 69 -11.76 13.25 18.53
C PHE A 69 -10.62 14.12 18.00
N GLN A 70 -10.11 13.75 16.83
CA GLN A 70 -9.15 14.53 16.07
C GLN A 70 -9.85 15.17 14.88
N GLU A 71 -9.54 16.43 14.61
CA GLU A 71 -10.07 17.15 13.46
C GLU A 71 -9.06 17.15 12.32
N VAL A 72 -9.51 16.69 11.16
CA VAL A 72 -8.75 16.64 9.93
C VAL A 72 -9.37 17.63 8.96
N ARG A 73 -8.55 18.56 8.45
CA ARG A 73 -8.95 19.55 7.47
C ARG A 73 -8.78 18.97 6.07
N LEU A 74 -9.81 19.07 5.26
CA LEU A 74 -9.82 18.63 3.87
C LEU A 74 -10.00 19.84 2.95
N ASP A 75 -8.95 20.16 2.21
CA ASP A 75 -9.01 21.08 1.09
C ASP A 75 -9.13 20.27 -0.20
N HIS A 76 -10.36 20.06 -0.64
CA HIS A 76 -10.66 19.30 -1.86
C HIS A 76 -10.30 20.08 -3.14
N VAL A 77 -10.13 21.41 -3.06
CA VAL A 77 -9.77 22.26 -4.22
C VAL A 77 -8.28 22.14 -4.51
N GLN A 78 -7.45 22.20 -3.46
CA GLN A 78 -6.00 21.98 -3.57
C GLN A 78 -5.63 20.49 -3.57
N GLY A 79 -6.60 19.60 -3.28
CA GLY A 79 -6.37 18.16 -3.19
C GLY A 79 -5.44 17.83 -2.01
N ARG A 80 -5.69 18.40 -0.83
CA ARG A 80 -4.85 18.21 0.35
C ARG A 80 -5.70 17.85 1.56
N ILE A 81 -5.16 16.96 2.38
CA ILE A 81 -5.67 16.67 3.71
C ILE A 81 -4.61 17.08 4.75
N VAL A 82 -5.03 17.73 5.82
CA VAL A 82 -4.16 18.34 6.82
C VAL A 82 -4.62 17.94 8.22
N TRP A 83 -3.70 17.48 9.05
CA TRP A 83 -3.91 17.22 10.46
C TRP A 83 -2.73 17.78 11.24
N ASN A 84 -3.00 18.73 12.14
CA ASN A 84 -1.97 19.54 12.80
C ASN A 84 -0.99 20.16 11.78
N ASP A 85 0.30 19.85 11.89
CA ASP A 85 1.37 20.28 10.99
C ASP A 85 1.64 19.28 9.85
N ALA A 86 1.00 18.11 9.89
CA ALA A 86 1.15 17.10 8.85
C ALA A 86 0.17 17.36 7.71
N SER A 87 0.66 17.38 6.48
CA SER A 87 -0.16 17.46 5.28
C SER A 87 0.11 16.30 4.35
N HIS A 88 -0.94 15.76 3.76
CA HIS A 88 -0.85 14.75 2.72
C HIS A 88 -1.60 15.25 1.48
N SER A 89 -0.95 15.16 0.32
CA SER A 89 -1.55 15.54 -0.97
C SER A 89 -2.26 14.34 -1.57
N MET A 90 -3.47 14.55 -2.06
CA MET A 90 -4.18 13.57 -2.87
C MET A 90 -3.48 13.40 -4.22
N HIS A 91 -3.58 12.20 -4.80
CA HIS A 91 -2.97 11.91 -6.11
C HIS A 91 -3.59 12.71 -7.25
N GLN A 92 -4.83 13.16 -7.10
CA GLN A 92 -5.55 13.89 -8.13
C GLN A 92 -6.60 14.84 -7.54
N PRO A 93 -7.05 15.85 -8.32
CA PRO A 93 -8.09 16.77 -7.89
C PRO A 93 -9.43 16.08 -7.61
N VAL A 94 -10.07 16.47 -6.51
CA VAL A 94 -11.41 16.00 -6.13
C VAL A 94 -12.46 16.86 -6.83
N THR A 95 -13.32 16.23 -7.63
CA THR A 95 -14.41 16.92 -8.35
C THR A 95 -15.67 17.04 -7.51
N ARG A 96 -15.90 16.08 -6.60
CA ARG A 96 -17.03 16.11 -5.68
C ARG A 96 -16.63 15.53 -4.33
N CYS A 97 -17.04 16.20 -3.26
CA CYS A 97 -16.77 15.81 -1.89
C CYS A 97 -18.07 15.89 -1.09
N THR A 98 -18.36 14.86 -0.29
CA THR A 98 -19.45 14.92 0.69
C THR A 98 -19.00 14.35 2.03
N ILE A 99 -19.32 15.06 3.12
CA ILE A 99 -19.13 14.63 4.51
C ILE A 99 -20.50 14.54 5.16
N ASN A 100 -20.81 13.44 5.84
CA ASN A 100 -22.10 13.22 6.51
C ASN A 100 -23.30 13.46 5.56
N ALA A 101 -23.20 12.94 4.34
CA ALA A 101 -24.16 13.14 3.24
C ALA A 101 -24.38 14.60 2.78
N SER A 102 -23.62 15.56 3.31
CA SER A 102 -23.66 16.97 2.94
C SER A 102 -22.49 17.32 2.02
N PRO A 103 -22.69 18.17 0.99
CA PRO A 103 -21.59 18.60 0.13
C PRO A 103 -20.55 19.37 0.94
N CYS A 104 -19.27 19.13 0.65
CA CYS A 104 -18.19 19.85 1.29
C CYS A 104 -18.24 21.35 0.93
N PRO A 105 -17.96 22.25 1.89
CA PRO A 105 -17.84 23.67 1.60
C PRO A 105 -16.66 23.94 0.65
N ARG A 106 -16.72 25.06 -0.09
CA ARG A 106 -15.73 25.41 -1.12
C ARG A 106 -14.31 25.68 -0.60
N SER A 107 -14.14 26.03 0.68
CA SER A 107 -12.83 26.35 1.26
C SER A 107 -12.20 25.10 1.89
N GLU A 108 -12.63 24.75 3.09
CA GLU A 108 -12.09 23.63 3.86
C GLU A 108 -13.23 22.90 4.54
N ALA A 109 -13.24 21.58 4.42
CA ALA A 109 -14.17 20.71 5.12
C ALA A 109 -13.49 20.12 6.37
N LEU A 110 -14.23 19.96 7.44
CA LEU A 110 -13.74 19.34 8.67
C LEU A 110 -14.28 17.91 8.76
N LEU A 111 -13.36 16.97 8.94
CA LEU A 111 -13.63 15.56 9.18
C LEU A 111 -13.22 15.22 10.61
N ARG A 112 -14.08 14.54 11.36
CA ARG A 112 -13.73 14.05 12.70
C ARG A 112 -13.41 12.56 12.68
N ILE A 113 -12.35 12.23 13.41
CA ILE A 113 -11.95 10.84 13.70
C ILE A 113 -12.10 10.62 15.20
N TYR A 114 -12.92 9.65 15.57
CA TYR A 114 -13.33 9.43 16.96
C TYR A 114 -12.44 8.36 17.64
N PRO A 115 -12.21 8.44 18.96
CA PRO A 115 -11.41 7.46 19.70
C PRO A 115 -11.92 6.02 19.59
N ALA A 116 -13.21 5.86 19.33
CA ALA A 116 -13.86 4.57 19.12
C ALA A 116 -13.47 3.87 17.80
N GLY A 117 -12.68 4.53 16.94
CA GLY A 117 -12.15 3.92 15.72
C GLY A 117 -13.04 4.07 14.49
N TYR A 118 -13.94 5.05 14.48
CA TYR A 118 -14.71 5.42 13.29
C TYR A 118 -14.49 6.90 12.94
N MET A 119 -14.87 7.29 11.73
CA MET A 119 -14.81 8.68 11.27
C MET A 119 -16.12 9.12 10.64
N ASP A 120 -16.29 10.43 10.46
CA ASP A 120 -17.44 10.97 9.75
C ASP A 120 -17.49 10.40 8.32
N PRO A 121 -18.65 9.89 7.85
CA PRO A 121 -18.83 9.41 6.48
C PRO A 121 -18.35 10.40 5.41
N LEU A 122 -17.22 10.07 4.77
CA LEU A 122 -16.62 10.80 3.67
C LEU A 122 -16.78 10.05 2.36
N VAL A 123 -17.14 10.78 1.31
CA VAL A 123 -17.10 10.32 -0.08
C VAL A 123 -16.37 11.36 -0.92
N LEU A 124 -15.36 10.90 -1.66
CA LEU A 124 -14.57 11.66 -2.62
C LEU A 124 -14.78 11.08 -4.01
N VAL A 125 -15.06 11.93 -4.98
CA VAL A 125 -15.11 11.58 -6.40
C VAL A 125 -14.05 12.39 -7.11
N PHE A 126 -13.29 11.73 -7.97
CA PHE A 126 -12.17 12.33 -8.68
C PHE A 126 -12.49 12.53 -10.16
N ALA A 127 -11.63 13.30 -10.85
CA ALA A 127 -11.82 13.64 -12.26
C ALA A 127 -11.79 12.40 -13.19
N ASN A 128 -11.02 11.37 -12.85
CA ASN A 128 -10.96 10.10 -13.58
C ASN A 128 -12.21 9.21 -13.36
N GLY A 129 -13.16 9.65 -12.52
CA GLY A 129 -14.36 8.90 -12.17
C GLY A 129 -14.17 7.85 -11.07
N GLU A 130 -12.96 7.75 -10.50
CA GLU A 130 -12.69 6.99 -9.29
C GLU A 130 -13.44 7.60 -8.10
N GLN A 131 -13.89 6.74 -7.20
CA GLN A 131 -14.60 7.14 -6.00
C GLN A 131 -13.98 6.48 -4.79
N TRP A 132 -13.62 7.26 -3.78
CA TRP A 132 -13.22 6.76 -2.47
C TRP A 132 -14.32 7.02 -1.47
N LYS A 133 -14.64 6.02 -0.66
CA LYS A 133 -15.64 6.13 0.39
C LYS A 133 -15.11 5.58 1.70
N THR A 134 -15.59 6.12 2.80
CA THR A 134 -15.28 5.60 4.13
C THR A 134 -15.84 4.19 4.29
N SER A 135 -15.06 3.30 4.88
CA SER A 135 -15.52 1.99 5.32
C SER A 135 -16.48 2.15 6.50
N GLU A 136 -17.47 1.28 6.61
CA GLU A 136 -18.41 1.32 7.73
C GLU A 136 -17.67 1.05 9.04
N LEU A 137 -17.90 1.93 10.04
CA LEU A 137 -17.35 1.83 11.39
C LEU A 137 -15.82 1.71 11.46
N ASP A 138 -15.11 2.25 10.47
CA ASP A 138 -13.64 2.21 10.43
C ASP A 138 -13.07 3.55 9.92
N VAL A 139 -11.80 3.81 10.23
CA VAL A 139 -11.05 4.99 9.78
C VAL A 139 -10.23 4.62 8.56
N ARG A 140 -10.92 4.17 7.50
CA ARG A 140 -10.30 3.78 6.23
C ARG A 140 -11.15 4.20 5.06
N LEU A 141 -10.49 4.55 3.98
CA LEU A 141 -11.09 4.78 2.67
C LEU A 141 -10.92 3.53 1.80
N LEU A 142 -11.99 3.20 1.08
CA LEU A 142 -12.04 2.11 0.13
C LEU A 142 -12.31 2.69 -1.26
N ALA A 143 -11.61 2.18 -2.27
CA ALA A 143 -11.98 2.41 -3.65
C ALA A 143 -13.35 1.73 -3.90
N SER A 144 -14.31 2.52 -4.36
CA SER A 144 -15.62 2.00 -4.77
C SER A 144 -15.54 1.68 -6.26
N GLU A 145 -15.71 0.41 -6.62
CA GLU A 145 -15.95 0.03 -8.00
C GLU A 145 -17.31 0.60 -8.44
N ARG A 146 -17.36 1.16 -9.66
CA ARG A 146 -18.64 1.49 -10.31
C ARG A 146 -19.44 0.20 -10.46
N ARG A 147 -20.67 0.17 -9.93
CA ARG A 147 -21.71 -0.73 -10.43
C ARG A 147 -22.35 -0.13 -11.66
#